data_AF-B4FLI8-F1
#
_entry.id   AF-B4FLI8-F1
#
_cell.length_a   1.000
_cell.length_b   1.000
_cell.length_c   1.000
_cell.angle_alpha   90.00
_cell.angle_beta   90.00
_cell.angle_gamma   90.00
#
_symmetry.space_group_name_H-M   'P 1'
#
loop_
_entity.id
_entity.type
_entity.pdbx_description
1 polymer ?
#
loop_
_entity_poly.entity_id
_entity_poly.type
_entity_poly.pdbx_seq_one_letter_code
_entity_poly.pdbx_strand_id
1 'polypeptide(L)'
;MRFGDLPSWAVELSALIREAICVGDASAGLGAEATNEDEDACPLPSDLLWREPFFDQMIANRYRPGEGICAHVDLMRFDDGIAIVSLESACVMRFSRAEAASDTPKQGGSASESTAEVPVLLNPGSLALMSGDARYLWMHEINRKPGRQLWDGRELEQRRRTSVTLRKLLPYTD
;
A
#
# COMPACT_ATOMS: atom_id res chain seq x y z
N MET A 1 -6.46 8.60 -14.05
CA MET A 1 -4.99 8.54 -13.81
C MET A 1 -4.39 9.86 -14.27
N ARG A 2 -3.44 10.44 -13.50
CA ARG A 2 -2.72 11.68 -13.81
C ARG A 2 -1.23 11.47 -13.54
N PHE A 3 -0.39 12.17 -14.29
CA PHE A 3 1.08 12.12 -14.24
C PHE A 3 1.63 13.54 -14.36
N GLY A 4 2.76 13.83 -13.72
CA GLY A 4 3.39 15.15 -13.72
C GLY A 4 2.57 16.14 -12.90
N ASP A 5 2.01 17.16 -13.56
CA ASP A 5 1.24 18.23 -12.93
C ASP A 5 -0.05 17.69 -12.29
N LEU A 6 0.04 17.37 -11.00
CA LEU A 6 -1.10 16.94 -10.20
C LEU A 6 -2.06 18.12 -9.94
N PRO A 7 -3.38 17.86 -9.85
CA PRO A 7 -4.33 18.90 -9.45
C PRO A 7 -3.98 19.41 -8.04
N SER A 8 -4.29 20.68 -7.75
CA SER A 8 -3.90 21.35 -6.48
C SER A 8 -4.26 20.55 -5.23
N TRP A 9 -5.45 19.97 -5.18
CA TRP A 9 -5.89 19.15 -4.05
C TRP A 9 -5.05 17.88 -3.85
N ALA A 10 -4.46 17.33 -4.91
CA ALA A 10 -3.61 16.15 -4.83
C ALA A 10 -2.19 16.51 -4.38
N VAL A 11 -1.70 17.70 -4.76
CA VAL A 11 -0.46 18.28 -4.21
C VAL A 11 -0.64 18.57 -2.72
N GLU A 12 -1.77 19.15 -2.33
CA GLU A 12 -2.12 19.38 -0.92
C GLU A 12 -2.23 18.05 -0.15
N LEU A 13 -2.92 17.05 -0.72
CA LEU A 13 -2.98 15.71 -0.13
C LEU A 13 -1.58 15.09 0.05
N SER A 14 -0.69 15.25 -0.92
CA SER A 14 0.70 14.80 -0.83
C SER A 14 1.44 15.48 0.35
N ALA A 15 1.24 16.79 0.53
CA ALA A 15 1.83 17.52 1.66
C ALA A 15 1.26 17.05 3.01
N LEU A 16 -0.06 16.85 3.09
CA LEU A 16 -0.73 16.34 4.30
C LEU A 16 -0.31 14.91 4.65
N ILE A 17 -0.05 14.05 3.66
CA ILE A 17 0.50 12.71 3.91
C ILE A 17 1.89 12.81 4.52
N ARG A 18 2.76 13.66 3.96
CA ARG A 18 4.11 13.89 4.53
C ARG A 18 4.04 14.39 5.96
N GLU A 19 3.17 15.37 6.23
CA GLU A 19 2.93 15.88 7.58
C GLU A 19 2.42 14.78 8.53
N ALA A 20 1.44 13.98 8.10
CA ALA A 20 0.89 12.89 8.89
C ALA A 20 1.94 11.83 9.24
N ILE A 21 2.90 11.56 8.34
CA ILE A 21 4.03 10.66 8.59
C ILE A 21 4.94 11.25 9.66
N CYS A 22 5.32 12.53 9.55
CA CYS A 22 6.17 13.21 10.52
C CYS A 22 5.52 13.36 11.91
N VAL A 23 4.20 13.55 11.98
CA VAL A 23 3.46 13.69 13.25
C VAL A 23 3.16 12.34 13.90
N GLY A 24 2.88 11.31 13.09
CA GLY A 24 2.61 9.95 13.57
C GLY A 24 3.78 9.36 14.37
N ASP A 25 5.00 9.69 13.96
CA ASP A 25 6.28 9.36 14.63
C ASP A 25 6.30 9.82 16.11
N ALA A 26 5.74 11.00 16.40
CA ALA A 26 5.72 11.55 17.76
C ALA A 26 4.73 10.86 18.73
N SER A 27 3.79 10.05 18.24
CA SER A 27 2.71 9.44 19.05
C SER A 27 3.02 8.04 19.57
N ALA A 28 4.06 7.38 19.07
CA ALA A 28 4.47 6.03 19.50
C ALA A 28 5.23 6.02 20.85
N GLY A 29 5.61 7.18 21.39
CA GLY A 29 6.51 7.32 22.55
C GLY A 29 5.89 7.37 23.95
N LEU A 30 4.62 7.00 24.15
CA LEU A 30 3.97 7.05 25.48
C LEU A 30 3.61 5.65 25.99
N GLY A 31 4.59 4.77 26.15
CA GLY A 31 4.43 3.57 26.97
C GLY A 31 5.37 2.41 26.69
N ALA A 32 6.66 2.52 26.99
CA ALA A 32 7.53 1.42 27.44
C ALA A 32 8.93 1.97 27.76
N GLU A 33 9.60 1.36 28.73
CA GLU A 33 10.93 1.76 29.22
C GLU A 33 12.00 1.73 28.12
N ALA A 34 12.85 2.75 28.12
CA ALA A 34 13.89 2.98 27.14
C ALA A 34 14.98 1.90 27.19
N THR A 35 15.07 1.11 26.11
CA THR A 35 16.33 0.50 25.66
C THR A 35 16.70 1.15 24.33
N ASN A 36 17.84 1.83 24.31
CA ASN A 36 18.35 2.61 23.19
C ASN A 36 18.70 1.74 21.98
N GLU A 37 17.79 1.57 21.02
CA GLU A 37 18.06 1.24 19.59
C GLU A 37 16.92 1.71 18.65
N ASP A 38 16.13 2.73 19.03
CA ASP A 38 14.95 3.13 18.23
C ASP A 38 15.29 4.24 17.22
N GLU A 39 16.09 3.91 16.20
CA GLU A 39 16.18 4.70 14.95
C GLU A 39 15.02 4.34 13.99
N ASP A 40 13.89 3.80 14.49
CA ASP A 40 12.94 2.99 13.70
C ASP A 40 11.46 3.39 13.84
N ALA A 41 11.15 4.69 13.93
CA ALA A 41 9.77 5.15 14.14
C ALA A 41 9.11 5.83 12.92
N CYS A 42 9.85 6.06 11.82
CA CYS A 42 9.28 6.62 10.59
C CYS A 42 8.92 5.53 9.56
N PRO A 43 7.66 5.43 9.09
CA PRO A 43 7.23 4.38 8.16
C PRO A 43 7.80 4.49 6.74
N LEU A 44 8.56 5.54 6.43
CA LEU A 44 9.30 5.71 5.18
C LEU A 44 10.73 6.16 5.44
N PRO A 45 11.72 5.64 4.70
CA PRO A 45 13.09 6.18 4.68
C PRO A 45 13.13 7.69 4.38
N SER A 46 14.07 8.40 5.01
CA SER A 46 14.22 9.86 4.89
C SER A 46 14.42 10.34 3.45
N ASP A 47 15.17 9.60 2.63
CA ASP A 47 15.38 9.92 1.21
C ASP A 47 14.07 9.87 0.41
N LEU A 48 13.15 8.97 0.75
CA LEU A 48 11.81 8.94 0.15
C LEU A 48 10.91 10.05 0.69
N LEU A 49 10.96 10.34 2.00
CA LEU A 49 10.09 11.32 2.65
C LEU A 49 10.38 12.76 2.18
N TRP A 50 11.65 13.08 1.93
CA TRP A 50 12.11 14.43 1.60
C TRP A 50 12.45 14.63 0.12
N ARG A 51 12.18 13.64 -0.74
CA ARG A 51 12.32 13.83 -2.20
C ARG A 51 11.33 14.86 -2.72
N GLU A 52 11.72 15.55 -3.78
CA GLU A 52 10.88 16.55 -4.45
C GLU A 52 10.71 16.25 -5.95
N PRO A 53 9.48 16.22 -6.47
CA PRO A 53 8.23 16.20 -5.71
C PRO A 53 8.08 14.89 -4.91
N PHE A 54 7.41 14.92 -3.75
CA PHE A 54 7.18 13.72 -2.95
C PHE A 54 6.42 12.63 -3.74
N PHE A 55 5.37 13.05 -4.46
CA PHE A 55 4.64 12.26 -5.46
C PHE A 55 4.34 13.13 -6.70
N ASP A 56 4.41 12.53 -7.89
CA ASP A 56 4.08 13.18 -9.18
C ASP A 56 3.08 12.37 -10.02
N GLN A 57 2.55 11.29 -9.45
CA GLN A 57 1.60 10.42 -10.09
C GLN A 57 0.43 10.14 -9.16
N MET A 58 -0.78 10.19 -9.70
CA MET A 58 -1.99 9.87 -8.96
C MET A 58 -2.97 9.01 -9.76
N ILE A 59 -3.60 8.05 -9.10
CA ILE A 59 -4.82 7.41 -9.60
C ILE A 59 -5.90 7.41 -8.52
N ALA A 60 -7.13 7.73 -8.92
CA ALA A 60 -8.30 7.50 -8.10
C ALA A 60 -9.05 6.30 -8.67
N ASN A 61 -9.27 5.27 -7.85
CA ASN A 61 -10.03 4.08 -8.22
C ASN A 61 -11.34 4.06 -7.43
N ARG A 62 -12.42 3.62 -8.08
CA ARG A 62 -13.72 3.42 -7.45
C ARG A 62 -14.12 1.96 -7.63
N TYR A 63 -14.55 1.34 -6.54
CA TYR A 63 -14.97 -0.05 -6.49
C TYR A 63 -16.41 -0.12 -5.98
N ARG A 64 -17.27 -0.80 -6.71
CA ARG A 64 -18.59 -1.24 -6.26
C ARG A 64 -18.45 -2.53 -5.43
N PRO A 65 -19.46 -2.93 -4.66
CA PRO A 65 -19.47 -4.24 -4.01
C PRO A 65 -19.19 -5.36 -5.01
N GLY A 66 -18.26 -6.25 -4.67
CA GLY A 66 -17.77 -7.32 -5.54
C GLY A 66 -16.70 -6.91 -6.55
N GLU A 67 -16.38 -5.62 -6.72
CA GLU A 67 -15.23 -5.19 -7.52
C GLU A 67 -13.95 -5.14 -6.67
N GLY A 68 -12.81 -5.35 -7.32
CA GLY A 68 -11.51 -5.35 -6.68
C GLY A 68 -10.40 -5.23 -7.71
N ILE A 69 -9.17 -5.55 -7.33
CA ILE A 69 -8.00 -5.56 -8.21
C ILE A 69 -7.26 -6.89 -8.02
N CYS A 70 -6.82 -7.51 -9.12
CA CYS A 70 -6.04 -8.75 -9.06
C CYS A 70 -4.72 -8.56 -8.33
N ALA A 71 -4.17 -9.64 -7.79
CA ALA A 71 -2.80 -9.69 -7.31
C ALA A 71 -1.83 -9.17 -8.36
N HIS A 72 -1.07 -8.15 -7.99
CA HIS A 72 -0.03 -7.56 -8.81
C HIS A 72 1.00 -6.85 -7.94
N VAL A 73 2.19 -6.64 -8.51
CA VAL A 73 3.14 -5.64 -8.03
C VAL A 73 2.94 -4.39 -8.88
N ASP A 74 3.03 -3.21 -8.27
CA ASP A 74 2.96 -1.94 -8.99
C ASP A 74 4.06 -1.86 -10.06
N LEU A 75 3.74 -1.20 -11.19
CA LEU A 75 4.65 -1.11 -12.33
C LEU A 75 6.03 -0.59 -11.91
N MET A 76 7.09 -1.20 -12.43
CA MET A 76 8.49 -0.84 -12.11
C MET A 76 8.88 0.57 -12.54
N ARG A 77 8.03 1.27 -13.31
CA ARG A 77 8.21 2.70 -13.62
C ARG A 77 7.90 3.62 -12.44
N PHE A 78 7.24 3.11 -11.41
CA PHE A 78 6.99 3.84 -10.17
C PHE A 78 8.15 3.56 -9.22
N ASP A 79 8.72 4.61 -8.67
CA ASP A 79 9.79 4.56 -7.68
C ASP A 79 9.25 4.00 -6.34
N ASP A 80 10.13 3.82 -5.36
CA ASP A 80 9.74 3.33 -4.04
C ASP A 80 8.86 4.35 -3.29
N GLY A 81 8.15 3.88 -2.26
CA GLY A 81 7.22 4.69 -1.48
C GLY A 81 5.93 4.95 -2.25
N ILE A 82 4.90 4.15 -1.98
CA ILE A 82 3.55 4.27 -2.51
C ILE A 82 2.61 4.60 -1.37
N ALA A 83 1.73 5.60 -1.56
CA ALA A 83 0.72 5.97 -0.59
C ALA A 83 -0.69 5.68 -1.12
N ILE A 84 -1.54 5.07 -0.29
CA ILE A 84 -2.93 4.75 -0.62
C ILE A 84 -3.84 5.30 0.47
N VAL A 85 -4.66 6.28 0.11
CA VAL A 85 -5.72 6.81 0.95
C VAL A 85 -7.02 6.09 0.63
N SER A 86 -7.68 5.51 1.63
CA SER A 86 -8.95 4.82 1.48
C SER A 86 -10.12 5.69 1.93
N LEU A 87 -11.18 5.76 1.14
CA LEU A 87 -12.36 6.59 1.35
C LEU A 87 -13.64 5.76 1.20
N GLU A 88 -14.74 6.30 1.76
CA GLU A 88 -16.11 5.78 1.69
C GLU A 88 -16.35 4.47 2.46
N SER A 89 -15.73 3.35 2.09
CA SER A 89 -15.95 2.06 2.75
C SER A 89 -14.67 1.27 2.96
N ALA A 90 -14.69 0.41 3.98
CA ALA A 90 -13.56 -0.45 4.30
C ALA A 90 -13.37 -1.57 3.24
N CYS A 91 -12.15 -2.07 3.12
CA CYS A 91 -11.85 -3.30 2.40
C CYS A 91 -10.65 -4.03 3.02
N VAL A 92 -10.51 -5.32 2.73
CA VAL A 92 -9.28 -6.06 3.03
C VAL A 92 -8.37 -6.08 1.80
N MET A 93 -7.19 -5.48 1.92
CA MET A 93 -6.10 -5.67 0.97
C MET A 93 -5.27 -6.88 1.40
N ARG A 94 -4.96 -7.79 0.48
CA ARG A 94 -4.15 -8.98 0.79
C ARG A 94 -2.79 -8.87 0.14
N PHE A 95 -1.76 -9.15 0.91
CA PHE A 95 -0.39 -9.25 0.43
C PHE A 95 0.01 -10.72 0.36
N SER A 96 0.66 -11.10 -0.74
CA SER A 96 1.25 -12.43 -0.93
C SER A 96 2.60 -12.28 -1.61
N ARG A 97 3.60 -13.07 -1.22
CA ARG A 97 4.94 -13.00 -1.82
C ARG A 97 4.86 -13.28 -3.32
N ALA A 98 5.48 -12.43 -4.14
CA ALA A 98 5.61 -12.70 -5.56
C ALA A 98 6.48 -13.96 -5.74
N GLU A 99 5.97 -14.99 -6.43
CA GLU A 99 6.81 -16.14 -6.77
C GLU A 99 7.96 -15.64 -7.65
N ALA A 100 9.21 -15.90 -7.23
CA ALA A 100 10.34 -15.69 -8.13
C ALA A 100 10.09 -16.56 -9.36
N ALA A 101 10.23 -15.99 -10.56
CA ALA A 101 10.23 -16.76 -11.80
C ALA A 101 11.45 -17.69 -11.81
N SER A 102 11.39 -18.78 -11.05
CA SER A 102 12.34 -19.87 -11.15
C SER A 102 11.94 -20.70 -12.36
N ASP A 103 12.76 -20.68 -13.40
CA ASP A 103 12.64 -21.49 -14.62
C ASP A 103 12.80 -23.02 -14.38
N THR A 104 12.49 -23.51 -13.18
CA THR A 104 12.49 -24.93 -12.87
C THR A 104 11.05 -25.44 -12.84
N PRO A 105 10.71 -26.48 -13.64
CA PRO A 105 9.41 -27.13 -13.52
C PRO A 105 9.28 -27.69 -12.10
N LYS A 106 8.23 -27.28 -11.36
CA LYS A 106 7.87 -27.90 -10.07
C LYS A 106 7.49 -29.37 -10.34
N GLN A 107 8.48 -30.26 -10.29
CA GLN A 107 8.30 -31.70 -10.43
C GLN A 107 7.82 -32.25 -9.08
N GLY A 108 6.58 -32.76 -9.06
CA GLY A 108 6.11 -33.78 -8.11
C GLY A 108 6.25 -33.50 -6.61
N GLY A 109 5.18 -32.99 -6.00
CA GLY A 109 4.74 -33.43 -4.67
C GLY A 109 5.38 -32.78 -3.44
N SER A 110 4.76 -31.71 -2.95
CA SER A 110 4.28 -31.64 -1.56
C SER A 110 3.40 -30.40 -1.43
N ALA A 111 2.16 -30.58 -0.99
CA ALA A 111 1.37 -29.47 -0.49
C ALA A 111 2.07 -28.88 0.74
N SER A 112 1.92 -27.56 0.94
CA SER A 112 2.17 -26.86 2.21
C SER A 112 3.61 -26.43 2.52
N GLU A 113 4.17 -25.54 1.70
CA GLU A 113 4.66 -24.28 2.30
C GLU A 113 3.56 -23.25 2.03
N SER A 114 2.78 -22.94 3.07
CA SER A 114 1.80 -21.87 3.01
C SER A 114 2.54 -20.58 2.65
N THR A 115 2.38 -20.10 1.42
CA THR A 115 2.79 -18.74 1.07
C THR A 115 2.00 -17.82 2.00
N ALA A 116 2.66 -17.26 3.02
CA ALA A 116 1.97 -16.52 4.07
C ALA A 116 1.25 -15.32 3.45
N GLU A 117 -0.09 -15.33 3.48
CA GLU A 117 -0.89 -14.16 3.12
C GLU A 117 -0.95 -13.22 4.32
N VAL A 118 -0.71 -11.93 4.08
CA VAL A 118 -0.84 -10.88 5.09
C VAL A 118 -2.04 -10.00 4.73
N PRO A 119 -3.20 -10.18 5.40
CA PRO A 119 -4.36 -9.33 5.17
C PRO A 119 -4.22 -8.01 5.96
N VAL A 120 -4.57 -6.90 5.32
CA VAL A 120 -4.57 -5.55 5.90
C VAL A 120 -5.95 -4.93 5.73
N LEU A 121 -6.58 -4.53 6.84
CA LEU A 121 -7.84 -3.80 6.81
C LEU A 121 -7.60 -2.32 6.50
N LEU A 122 -8.17 -1.85 5.41
CA LEU A 122 -8.15 -0.45 5.01
C LEU A 122 -9.50 0.17 5.32
N ASN A 123 -9.58 1.00 6.36
CA ASN A 123 -10.79 1.71 6.77
C ASN A 123 -10.96 3.04 6.00
N PRO A 124 -12.17 3.60 5.91
CA PRO A 124 -12.33 4.98 5.45
C PRO A 124 -11.49 5.94 6.30
N GLY A 125 -10.70 6.79 5.65
CA GLY A 125 -9.75 7.70 6.27
C GLY A 125 -8.37 7.09 6.57
N SER A 126 -8.15 5.79 6.33
CA SER A 126 -6.83 5.19 6.56
C SER A 126 -5.84 5.55 5.45
N LEU A 127 -4.58 5.70 5.84
CA LEU A 127 -3.42 5.80 4.95
C LEU A 127 -2.62 4.49 5.03
N ALA A 128 -2.40 3.84 3.89
CA ALA A 128 -1.45 2.74 3.76
C ALA A 128 -0.21 3.21 3.00
N LEU A 129 0.97 2.84 3.50
CA LEU A 129 2.27 3.13 2.90
C LEU A 129 2.93 1.81 2.54
N MET A 130 3.49 1.72 1.33
CA MET A 130 4.26 0.56 0.89
C MET A 130 5.63 1.02 0.40
N SER A 131 6.68 0.48 1.00
CA SER A 131 8.08 0.74 0.65
C SER A 131 8.89 -0.56 0.69
N GLY A 132 10.07 -0.57 0.06
CA GLY A 132 10.99 -1.70 0.06
C GLY A 132 10.31 -3.01 -0.35
N ASP A 133 10.49 -4.05 0.45
CA ASP A 133 9.95 -5.39 0.19
C ASP A 133 8.44 -5.37 -0.09
N ALA A 134 7.64 -4.64 0.69
CA ALA A 134 6.19 -4.58 0.52
C ALA A 134 5.79 -4.01 -0.86
N ARG A 135 6.62 -3.12 -1.43
CA ARG A 135 6.41 -2.53 -2.75
C ARG A 135 6.97 -3.38 -3.88
N TYR A 136 8.08 -4.10 -3.68
CA TYR A 136 8.81 -4.79 -4.76
C TYR A 136 8.61 -6.30 -4.79
N LEU A 137 8.52 -6.95 -3.62
CA LEU A 137 8.55 -8.41 -3.48
C LEU A 137 7.19 -9.01 -3.14
N TRP A 138 6.19 -8.17 -2.81
CA TRP A 138 4.86 -8.60 -2.44
C TRP A 138 3.82 -8.12 -3.46
N MET A 139 3.04 -9.07 -3.97
CA MET A 139 1.83 -8.75 -4.71
C MET A 139 0.75 -8.31 -3.73
N HIS A 140 -0.04 -7.32 -4.12
CA HIS A 140 -1.20 -6.89 -3.36
C HIS A 140 -2.48 -7.00 -4.20
N GLU A 141 -3.59 -7.32 -3.54
CA GLU A 141 -4.90 -7.43 -4.17
C GLU A 141 -6.04 -6.95 -3.28
N ILE A 142 -7.18 -6.64 -3.92
CA ILE A 142 -8.46 -6.48 -3.25
C ILE A 142 -9.42 -7.47 -3.89
N ASN A 143 -10.05 -8.31 -3.08
CA ASN A 143 -10.87 -9.42 -3.55
C ASN A 143 -11.97 -8.96 -4.53
N ARG A 144 -11.99 -9.57 -5.72
CA ARG A 144 -12.92 -9.31 -6.84
C ARG A 144 -14.19 -10.18 -6.82
N LYS A 145 -14.37 -10.98 -5.77
CA LYS A 145 -15.52 -11.89 -5.70
C LYS A 145 -16.74 -11.15 -5.15
N PRO A 146 -17.88 -11.21 -5.83
CA PRO A 146 -19.15 -10.80 -5.24
C PRO A 146 -19.42 -11.68 -4.02
N GLY A 147 -19.69 -11.05 -2.87
CA GLY A 147 -19.97 -11.77 -1.62
C GLY A 147 -19.23 -11.19 -0.41
N ARG A 148 -19.14 -12.01 0.63
CA ARG A 148 -18.66 -11.62 1.96
C ARG A 148 -17.14 -11.46 1.95
N GLN A 149 -16.62 -10.28 2.31
CA GLN A 149 -15.24 -10.16 2.78
C GLN A 149 -15.24 -10.49 4.27
N LEU A 150 -14.23 -11.24 4.73
CA LEU A 150 -14.04 -11.52 6.15
C LEU A 150 -12.81 -10.77 6.66
N TRP A 151 -12.94 -10.15 7.81
CA TRP A 151 -11.84 -9.60 8.59
C TRP A 151 -11.98 -10.09 10.02
N ASP A 152 -10.95 -10.77 10.54
CA ASP A 152 -10.93 -11.32 11.90
C ASP A 152 -12.19 -12.16 12.24
N GLY A 153 -12.56 -13.05 11.31
CA GLY A 153 -13.75 -13.90 11.43
C GLY A 153 -15.10 -13.17 11.29
N ARG A 154 -15.10 -11.84 11.15
CA ARG A 154 -16.32 -11.03 11.00
C ARG A 154 -16.55 -10.66 9.55
N GLU A 155 -17.80 -10.64 9.15
CA GLU A 155 -18.21 -10.18 7.82
C GLU A 155 -18.04 -8.67 7.71
N LEU A 156 -17.26 -8.26 6.72
CA LEU A 156 -17.11 -6.89 6.30
C LEU A 156 -18.18 -6.58 5.25
N GLU A 157 -19.09 -5.67 5.60
CA GLU A 157 -20.10 -5.18 4.67
C GLU A 157 -19.43 -4.38 3.55
N GLN A 158 -19.46 -4.90 2.33
CA GLN A 158 -18.92 -4.20 1.17
C GLN A 158 -19.88 -3.11 0.71
N ARG A 159 -19.38 -1.89 0.65
CA ARG A 159 -20.07 -0.74 0.04
C ARG A 159 -19.21 -0.16 -1.08
N ARG A 160 -19.65 0.95 -1.66
CA ARG A 160 -18.83 1.70 -2.60
C ARG A 160 -17.58 2.22 -1.89
N ARG A 161 -16.41 1.89 -2.43
CA ARG A 161 -15.10 2.35 -1.97
C ARG A 161 -14.47 3.25 -3.02
N THR A 162 -13.83 4.32 -2.59
CA THR A 162 -12.92 5.11 -3.43
C THR A 162 -11.53 5.09 -2.80
N SER A 163 -10.48 4.95 -3.59
CA SER A 163 -9.11 5.13 -3.11
C SER A 163 -8.32 6.08 -3.98
N VAL A 164 -7.46 6.87 -3.36
CA VAL A 164 -6.48 7.71 -4.04
C VAL A 164 -5.10 7.13 -3.77
N THR A 165 -4.43 6.69 -4.84
CA THR A 165 -3.06 6.18 -4.78
C THR A 165 -2.12 7.21 -5.38
N LEU A 166 -1.11 7.60 -4.61
CA LEU A 166 -0.05 8.56 -4.95
C LEU A 166 1.29 7.83 -5.06
N ARG A 167 2.02 8.14 -6.12
CA ARG A 167 3.28 7.48 -6.51
C ARG A 167 4.26 8.49 -7.09
N LYS A 168 5.52 8.11 -7.16
CA LYS A 168 6.58 8.85 -7.85
C LYS A 168 6.99 8.09 -9.10
N LEU A 169 7.12 8.75 -10.23
CA LEU A 169 7.76 8.19 -11.42
C LEU A 169 9.27 8.17 -11.25
N LEU A 170 9.89 7.06 -11.62
CA LEU A 170 11.33 7.03 -11.84
C LEU A 170 11.71 8.06 -12.91
N PRO A 171 12.86 8.73 -12.77
CA PRO A 171 13.39 9.58 -13.82
C PRO A 171 13.60 8.77 -15.09
N TYR A 172 13.38 9.38 -16.25
CA TYR A 172 13.71 8.76 -17.52
C TYR A 172 15.23 8.54 -17.55
N THR A 173 15.65 7.28 -17.63
CA THR A 173 17.03 6.97 -18.02
C THR A 173 17.06 6.91 -19.54
N ASP A 174 17.79 7.83 -20.16
CA ASP A 174 18.13 7.77 -21.59
C ASP A 174 18.94 6.51 -21.94
#